data_AF-A0A0K0DKA8-F1
#
_entry.id   AF-A0A0K0DKA8-F1
#
_cell.length_a   1.000
_cell.length_b   1.000
_cell.length_c   1.000
_cell.angle_alpha   90.00
_cell.angle_beta   90.00
_cell.angle_gamma   90.00
#
_symmetry.space_group_name_H-M   'P 1'
#
loop_
_entity.id
_entity.type
_entity.pdbx_description
1 polymer ?
#
loop_
_entity_poly.entity_id
_entity_poly.type
_entity_poly.pdbx_seq_one_letter_code
_entity_poly.pdbx_strand_id
1 'polypeptide(L)'
;MNISECSLYLGREINMMNDLAPELSRRKRAAWGAFKSIRDVVKRTKNTRLRAHLFDSAVLPALTYASETWSLRKQDERSLSVIERAVERTMLGVSRFTQLGDGIRSSDLRQRSKIKDAVLYAKHSKIRWLGHVMCMNGNRWTSAVSDWIPRDVKCTAGRPPSGWSEYFTKS
;
A
#
# COMPACT_ATOMS: atom_id res chain seq x y z
N MET A 1 -3.03 -32.99 -7.39
CA MET A 1 -2.94 -32.05 -8.53
C MET A 1 -3.50 -30.72 -8.04
N ASN A 2 -2.67 -29.86 -7.44
CA ASN A 2 -3.11 -28.62 -6.80
C ASN A 2 -3.20 -27.53 -7.87
N ILE A 3 -4.41 -27.24 -8.32
CA ILE A 3 -4.67 -26.09 -9.17
C ILE A 3 -4.63 -24.87 -8.24
N SER A 4 -3.45 -24.25 -8.10
CA SER A 4 -3.34 -22.93 -7.49
C SER A 4 -3.85 -21.90 -8.51
N GLU A 5 -5.16 -21.67 -8.53
CA GLU A 5 -5.79 -20.63 -9.34
C GLU A 5 -5.44 -19.23 -8.78
N CYS A 6 -4.21 -18.78 -9.02
CA CYS A 6 -3.86 -17.37 -8.86
C CYS A 6 -4.29 -16.63 -10.12
N SER A 7 -5.51 -16.08 -10.10
CA SER A 7 -6.03 -15.26 -11.21
C SER A 7 -5.62 -13.79 -11.05
N LEU A 8 -5.15 -13.18 -12.13
CA LEU A 8 -4.92 -11.73 -12.24
C LEU A 8 -6.21 -11.07 -12.72
N TYR A 9 -6.84 -10.27 -11.88
CA TYR A 9 -8.05 -9.52 -12.21
C TYR A 9 -7.82 -8.03 -11.99
N LEU A 10 -8.04 -7.21 -13.03
CA LEU A 10 -7.84 -5.76 -13.01
C LEU A 10 -6.47 -5.32 -12.42
N GLY A 11 -5.43 -6.11 -12.68
CA GLY A 11 -4.07 -5.82 -12.18
C GLY A 11 -3.82 -6.14 -10.70
N ARG A 12 -4.75 -6.81 -10.02
CA ARG A 12 -4.57 -7.40 -8.67
C ARG A 12 -4.61 -8.92 -8.78
N GLU A 13 -3.74 -9.62 -8.07
CA GLU A 13 -3.93 -11.08 -7.89
C GLU A 13 -4.90 -11.34 -6.76
N ILE A 14 -5.87 -12.17 -7.07
CA ILE A 14 -6.85 -12.64 -6.12
C ILE A 14 -6.50 -14.09 -5.84
N ASN A 15 -6.15 -14.36 -4.59
CA ASN A 15 -5.92 -15.71 -4.07
C ASN A 15 -7.09 -16.07 -3.15
N MET A 16 -7.56 -17.31 -3.21
CA MET A 16 -8.58 -17.87 -2.32
C MET A 16 -8.24 -17.72 -0.83
N MET A 17 -6.95 -17.66 -0.47
CA MET A 17 -6.47 -17.46 0.90
C MET A 17 -6.38 -15.98 1.33
N ASN A 18 -6.67 -15.04 0.41
CA ASN A 18 -6.49 -13.59 0.60
C ASN A 18 -5.07 -13.25 1.14
N ASP A 19 -4.06 -13.97 0.66
CA ASP A 19 -2.67 -13.67 0.95
C ASP A 19 -2.24 -12.43 0.16
N LEU A 20 -1.80 -11.41 0.89
CA LEU A 20 -1.41 -10.12 0.33
C LEU A 20 0.09 -10.09 -0.04
N ALA A 21 0.89 -11.05 0.43
CA ALA A 21 2.32 -11.10 0.18
C ALA A 21 2.73 -11.09 -1.32
N PRO A 22 2.10 -11.89 -2.22
CA PRO A 22 2.49 -11.88 -3.63
C PRO A 22 2.06 -10.57 -4.33
N GLU A 23 0.95 -9.98 -3.90
CA GLU A 23 0.49 -8.67 -4.39
C GLU A 23 1.42 -7.54 -3.96
N LEU A 24 1.83 -7.50 -2.68
CA LEU A 24 2.84 -6.55 -2.20
C LEU A 24 4.16 -6.71 -2.94
N SER A 25 4.54 -7.94 -3.30
CA SER A 25 5.74 -8.19 -4.09
C SER A 25 5.63 -7.65 -5.52
N ARG A 26 4.45 -7.72 -6.15
CA ARG A 26 4.19 -7.03 -7.43
C ARG A 26 4.23 -5.51 -7.29
N ARG A 27 3.57 -4.95 -6.28
CA ARG A 27 3.55 -3.49 -6.03
C ARG A 27 4.93 -2.95 -5.73
N LYS A 28 5.73 -3.69 -4.95
CA LYS A 28 7.15 -3.39 -4.73
C LYS A 28 7.89 -3.26 -6.06
N ARG A 29 7.75 -4.23 -6.97
CA ARG A 29 8.40 -4.18 -8.29
C ARG A 29 7.92 -2.98 -9.12
N ALA A 30 6.61 -2.72 -9.14
CA ALA A 30 6.03 -1.58 -9.85
C ALA A 30 6.54 -0.24 -9.30
N ALA A 31 6.56 -0.08 -7.97
CA ALA A 31 7.08 1.10 -7.29
C ALA A 31 8.57 1.32 -7.59
N TRP A 32 9.39 0.26 -7.58
CA TRP A 32 10.79 0.34 -7.99
C TRP A 32 10.97 0.70 -9.46
N GLY A 33 10.11 0.18 -10.35
CA GLY A 33 10.09 0.54 -11.76
C GLY A 33 9.79 2.04 -11.95
N ALA A 34 8.76 2.55 -11.30
CA ALA A 34 8.39 3.96 -11.31
C ALA A 34 9.48 4.84 -10.70
N PHE A 35 10.14 4.41 -9.62
CA PHE A 35 11.26 5.15 -9.05
C PHE A 35 12.46 5.18 -10.01
N LYS A 36 12.75 4.08 -10.71
CA LYS A 36 13.86 3.99 -11.65
C LYS A 36 13.70 4.97 -12.82
N SER A 37 12.48 5.19 -13.32
CA SER A 37 12.23 6.15 -14.40
C SER A 37 12.45 7.60 -13.96
N ILE A 38 12.08 7.96 -12.72
CA ILE A 38 12.23 9.32 -12.20
C ILE A 38 13.60 9.58 -11.52
N ARG A 39 14.40 8.53 -11.31
CA ARG A 39 15.62 8.58 -10.50
C ARG A 39 16.58 9.68 -10.92
N ASP A 40 16.80 9.84 -12.22
CA ASP A 40 17.77 10.79 -12.74
C ASP A 40 17.28 12.24 -12.58
N VAL A 41 15.97 12.46 -12.69
CA VAL A 41 15.34 13.75 -12.38
C VAL A 41 15.49 14.06 -10.89
N VAL A 42 15.15 13.11 -10.03
CA VAL A 42 15.23 13.26 -8.56
C VAL A 42 16.66 13.56 -8.10
N LYS A 43 17.68 13.00 -8.76
CA LYS A 43 19.10 13.30 -8.47
C LYS A 43 19.52 14.71 -8.88
N ARG A 44 18.98 15.23 -9.99
CA ARG A 44 19.29 16.58 -10.50
C ARG A 44 18.57 17.67 -9.70
N THR A 45 17.40 17.38 -9.17
CA THR A 45 16.62 18.33 -8.38
C THR A 45 17.28 18.61 -7.03
N LYS A 46 17.64 19.86 -6.74
CA LYS A 46 18.19 20.25 -5.41
C LYS A 46 17.11 20.49 -4.36
N ASN A 47 15.91 20.91 -4.78
CA ASN A 47 14.81 21.22 -3.87
C ASN A 47 14.15 19.95 -3.31
N THR A 48 14.24 19.74 -2.01
CA THR A 48 13.69 18.59 -1.30
C THR A 48 12.18 18.45 -1.46
N ARG A 49 11.42 19.55 -1.47
CA ARG A 49 9.95 19.52 -1.60
C ARG A 49 9.53 19.05 -2.99
N LEU A 50 10.22 19.52 -4.03
CA LEU A 50 9.94 19.09 -5.41
C LEU A 50 10.28 17.61 -5.61
N ARG A 51 11.38 17.14 -5.02
CA ARG A 51 11.73 15.71 -5.03
C ARG A 51 10.66 14.86 -4.34
N ALA A 52 10.18 15.31 -3.17
CA ALA A 52 9.10 14.64 -2.44
C ALA A 52 7.81 14.61 -3.27
N HIS A 53 7.45 15.72 -3.91
CA HIS A 53 6.25 15.78 -4.75
C HIS A 53 6.33 14.84 -5.97
N LEU A 54 7.48 14.78 -6.64
CA LEU A 54 7.70 13.85 -7.75
C LEU A 54 7.57 12.40 -7.29
N PHE A 55 8.15 12.09 -6.13
CA PHE A 55 8.02 10.77 -5.51
C PHE A 55 6.56 10.43 -5.19
N ASP A 56 5.86 11.35 -4.51
CA ASP A 56 4.46 11.19 -4.13
C ASP A 56 3.54 11.01 -5.34
N SER A 57 3.89 11.58 -6.49
CA SER A 57 3.07 11.52 -7.71
C SER A 57 3.31 10.24 -8.53
N ALA A 58 4.49 9.64 -8.44
CA ALA A 58 4.85 8.49 -9.28
C ALA A 58 4.93 7.17 -8.50
N VAL A 59 5.57 7.18 -7.33
CA VAL A 59 5.88 5.97 -6.56
C VAL A 59 4.74 5.59 -5.62
N LEU A 60 4.14 6.57 -4.93
CA LEU A 60 3.02 6.27 -4.02
C LEU A 60 1.82 5.65 -4.74
N PRO A 61 1.36 6.14 -5.92
CA PRO A 61 0.25 5.51 -6.62
C PRO A 61 0.61 4.10 -7.09
N ALA A 62 1.84 3.87 -7.58
CA ALA A 62 2.29 2.55 -7.99
C ALA A 62 2.35 1.55 -6.82
N LEU A 63 2.74 2.03 -5.63
CA LEU A 63 2.85 1.22 -4.42
C LEU A 63 1.49 0.93 -3.77
N THR A 64 0.56 1.90 -3.80
CA THR A 64 -0.73 1.83 -3.09
C THR A 64 -1.92 1.54 -4.01
N TYR A 65 -1.67 1.25 -5.28
CA TYR A 65 -2.74 0.87 -6.20
C TYR A 65 -3.50 -0.35 -5.67
N ALA A 66 -4.84 -0.28 -5.74
CA ALA A 66 -5.78 -1.25 -5.21
C ALA A 66 -5.71 -1.45 -3.68
N SER A 67 -5.07 -0.54 -2.93
CA SER A 67 -5.03 -0.62 -1.46
C SER A 67 -6.40 -0.60 -0.80
N GLU A 68 -7.41 -0.04 -1.47
CA GLU A 68 -8.82 -0.05 -1.08
C GLU A 68 -9.35 -1.48 -0.88
N THR A 69 -8.81 -2.45 -1.63
CA THR A 69 -9.24 -3.85 -1.58
C THR A 69 -8.42 -4.72 -0.62
N TRP A 70 -7.41 -4.14 0.03
CA TRP A 70 -6.52 -4.88 0.92
C TRP A 70 -7.08 -4.98 2.33
N SER A 71 -6.98 -6.17 2.92
CA SER A 71 -7.11 -6.37 4.35
C SER A 71 -5.74 -6.17 5.01
N LEU A 72 -5.34 -4.91 5.25
CA LEU A 72 -4.05 -4.57 5.85
C LEU A 72 -3.92 -5.16 7.26
N ARG A 73 -3.05 -6.18 7.43
CA ARG A 73 -2.61 -6.64 8.74
C ARG A 73 -1.38 -5.85 9.18
N LYS A 74 -1.03 -5.91 10.47
CA LYS A 74 0.21 -5.30 10.99
C LYS A 74 1.47 -5.77 10.24
N GLN A 75 1.49 -7.01 9.74
CA GLN A 75 2.60 -7.56 8.95
C GLN A 75 2.71 -6.90 7.56
N ASP A 76 1.58 -6.59 6.94
CA ASP A 76 1.51 -5.95 5.62
C ASP A 76 1.92 -4.48 5.71
N GLU A 77 1.45 -3.77 6.75
CA GLU A 77 1.87 -2.40 7.05
C GLU A 77 3.39 -2.31 7.27
N ARG A 78 3.97 -3.28 8.00
CA ARG A 78 5.42 -3.37 8.18
C ARG A 78 6.14 -3.59 6.85
N SER A 79 5.59 -4.46 5.99
CA SER A 79 6.16 -4.73 4.66
C SER A 79 6.16 -3.50 3.76
N LEU A 80 5.04 -2.76 3.73
CA LEU A 80 4.94 -1.47 3.04
C LEU A 80 5.96 -0.45 3.58
N SER A 81 6.06 -0.33 4.90
CA SER A 81 7.03 0.55 5.55
C SER A 81 8.49 0.20 5.20
N VAL A 82 8.81 -1.09 5.08
CA VAL A 82 10.15 -1.56 4.67
C VAL A 82 10.45 -1.16 3.23
N ILE A 83 9.46 -1.29 2.33
CA ILE A 83 9.60 -0.89 0.93
C ILE A 83 9.82 0.62 0.84
N GLU A 84 8.97 1.42 1.48
CA GLU A 84 9.06 2.88 1.50
C GLU A 84 10.44 3.35 2.00
N ARG A 85 10.88 2.83 3.16
CA ARG A 85 12.22 3.15 3.70
C ARG A 85 13.35 2.77 2.75
N ALA A 86 13.19 1.69 1.98
CA ALA A 86 14.18 1.30 0.98
C ALA A 86 14.28 2.33 -0.15
N VAL A 87 13.16 2.80 -0.66
CA VAL A 87 13.18 3.81 -1.73
C VAL A 87 13.61 5.18 -1.19
N GLU A 88 13.19 5.55 0.01
CA GLU A 88 13.58 6.80 0.69
C GLU A 88 15.11 6.90 0.90
N ARG A 89 15.75 5.82 1.33
CA ARG A 89 17.22 5.75 1.44
C ARG A 89 17.90 5.96 0.09
N THR A 90 17.42 5.29 -0.95
CA THR A 90 17.98 5.45 -2.31
C THR A 90 17.77 6.86 -2.84
N MET A 91 16.62 7.47 -2.54
CA MET A 91 16.35 8.86 -2.87
C MET A 91 17.36 9.78 -2.17
N LEU A 92 17.56 9.65 -0.87
CA LEU A 92 18.50 10.48 -0.10
C LEU A 92 19.99 10.15 -0.36
N GLY A 93 20.29 9.09 -1.12
CA GLY A 93 21.65 8.64 -1.37
C GLY A 93 22.34 8.00 -0.16
N VAL A 94 21.57 7.63 0.86
CA VAL A 94 22.08 7.05 2.11
C VAL A 94 22.07 5.53 2.00
N SER A 95 23.26 4.91 2.07
CA SER A 95 23.35 3.45 2.13
C SER A 95 22.92 2.95 3.52
N ARG A 96 22.51 1.68 3.64
CA ARG A 96 22.20 1.09 4.95
C ARG A 96 23.42 1.09 5.88
N PHE A 97 24.60 0.90 5.33
CA PHE A 97 25.86 0.94 6.07
C PHE A 97 26.12 2.34 6.64
N THR A 98 26.00 3.36 5.81
CA THR A 98 26.11 4.78 6.21
C THR A 98 25.06 5.14 7.26
N GLN A 99 23.81 4.69 7.08
CA GLN A 99 22.75 4.93 8.06
C GLN A 99 23.09 4.38 9.44
N LEU A 100 23.63 3.15 9.51
CA LEU A 100 24.01 2.51 10.77
C LEU A 100 25.27 3.14 11.37
N GLY A 101 26.27 3.44 10.55
CA GLY A 101 27.52 4.08 10.98
C GLY A 101 27.30 5.48 11.55
N ASP A 102 26.42 6.26 10.92
CA ASP A 102 26.09 7.62 11.35
C ASP A 102 25.00 7.67 12.43
N GLY A 103 24.44 6.52 12.84
CA GLY A 103 23.37 6.45 13.83
C GLY A 103 22.05 7.12 13.41
N ILE A 104 21.81 7.29 12.10
CA ILE A 104 20.65 8.02 11.57
C ILE A 104 19.36 7.22 11.78
N ARG A 105 18.42 7.78 12.55
CA ARG A 105 17.14 7.12 12.82
C ARG A 105 16.23 7.19 11.60
N SER A 106 15.28 6.25 11.52
CA SER A 106 14.28 6.26 10.43
C SER A 106 13.37 7.50 10.49
N SER A 107 13.17 8.08 11.68
CA SER A 107 12.49 9.37 11.86
C SER A 107 13.21 10.52 11.15
N ASP A 108 14.54 10.51 11.19
CA ASP A 108 15.36 11.58 10.63
C ASP A 108 15.31 11.53 9.10
N LEU A 109 15.29 10.31 8.52
CA LEU A 109 15.07 10.12 7.09
C LEU A 109 13.71 10.70 6.66
N ARG A 110 12.64 10.41 7.40
CA ARG A 110 11.28 10.93 7.14
C ARG A 110 11.22 12.45 7.22
N GLN A 111 11.88 13.02 8.22
CA GLN A 111 11.96 14.48 8.38
C GLN A 111 12.71 15.14 7.21
N ARG A 112 13.77 14.48 6.71
CA ARG A 112 14.57 14.95 5.58
C ARG A 112 13.87 14.77 4.24
N SER A 113 13.15 13.67 4.03
CA SER A 113 12.53 13.35 2.74
C SER A 113 11.23 14.11 2.49
N LYS A 114 10.45 14.40 3.55
CA LYS A 114 9.13 15.04 3.50
C LYS A 114 8.11 14.31 2.59
N ILE A 115 8.34 13.02 2.36
CA ILE A 115 7.45 12.14 1.60
C ILE A 115 6.22 11.80 2.45
N LYS A 116 5.07 11.55 1.81
CA LYS A 116 3.87 11.07 2.52
C LYS A 116 4.03 9.59 2.89
N ASP A 117 3.66 9.24 4.12
CA ASP A 117 3.70 7.85 4.60
C ASP A 117 2.78 6.96 3.75
N ALA A 118 3.32 5.88 3.19
CA ALA A 118 2.60 5.01 2.27
C ALA A 118 1.47 4.24 2.96
N VAL A 119 1.65 3.89 4.24
CA VAL A 119 0.62 3.23 5.04
C VAL A 119 -0.53 4.21 5.27
N LEU A 120 -0.24 5.43 5.71
CA LEU A 120 -1.27 6.46 5.89
C LEU A 120 -2.02 6.75 4.58
N TYR A 121 -1.30 6.83 3.47
CA TYR A 121 -1.92 7.01 2.16
C TYR A 121 -2.88 5.86 1.82
N ALA A 122 -2.46 4.60 2.00
CA ALA A 122 -3.31 3.44 1.76
C ALA A 122 -4.59 3.46 2.63
N LYS A 123 -4.47 3.86 3.90
CA LYS A 123 -5.61 4.03 4.82
C LYS A 123 -6.55 5.14 4.35
N HIS A 124 -6.01 6.29 3.94
CA HIS A 124 -6.78 7.40 3.40
C HIS A 124 -7.49 7.04 2.10
N SER A 125 -6.85 6.29 1.19
CA SER A 125 -7.49 5.79 -0.03
C SER A 125 -8.71 4.95 0.30
N LYS A 126 -8.61 4.07 1.31
CA LYS A 126 -9.74 3.25 1.76
C LYS A 126 -10.89 4.07 2.34
N ILE A 127 -10.60 5.12 3.12
CA ILE A 127 -11.61 6.05 3.64
C ILE A 127 -12.25 6.85 2.50
N ARG A 128 -11.45 7.35 1.55
CA ARG A 128 -11.93 8.10 0.39
C ARG A 128 -12.86 7.25 -0.47
N TRP A 129 -12.52 5.97 -0.68
CA TRP A 129 -13.39 5.03 -1.37
C TRP A 129 -14.71 4.81 -0.61
N LEU A 130 -14.65 4.61 0.71
CA LEU A 130 -15.86 4.50 1.54
C LEU A 130 -16.74 5.76 1.40
N GLY A 131 -16.14 6.95 1.50
CA GLY A 131 -16.87 8.21 1.32
C GLY A 131 -17.50 8.32 -0.07
N HIS A 132 -16.78 7.88 -1.11
CA HIS A 132 -17.34 7.81 -2.46
C HIS A 132 -18.54 6.86 -2.53
N VAL A 133 -18.45 5.68 -1.90
CA VAL A 133 -19.56 4.71 -1.82
C VAL A 133 -20.76 5.29 -1.09
N MET A 134 -20.55 5.97 0.05
CA MET A 134 -21.62 6.60 0.83
C MET A 134 -22.29 7.77 0.11
N CYS A 135 -21.56 8.47 -0.77
CA CYS A 135 -22.11 9.55 -1.60
C CYS A 135 -22.73 9.05 -2.92
N MET A 136 -22.60 7.76 -3.27
CA MET A 136 -23.26 7.22 -4.45
C MET A 136 -24.77 7.15 -4.20
N ASN A 137 -25.55 7.89 -5.01
CA ASN A 137 -27.01 7.83 -4.92
C ASN A 137 -27.55 6.63 -5.73
N GLY A 138 -28.44 5.85 -5.11
CA GLY A 138 -29.15 4.74 -5.73
C GLY A 138 -28.72 3.35 -5.22
N ASN A 139 -29.67 2.42 -5.32
CA ASN A 139 -29.63 1.02 -4.88
C ASN A 139 -28.63 0.15 -5.68
N ARG A 140 -27.41 0.65 -5.91
CA ARG A 140 -26.37 -0.01 -6.69
C ARG A 140 -25.72 -1.10 -5.86
N TRP A 141 -25.41 -2.21 -6.54
CA TRP A 141 -24.74 -3.38 -5.96
C TRP A 141 -23.49 -3.04 -5.15
N THR A 142 -22.78 -1.95 -5.48
CA THR A 142 -21.59 -1.50 -4.76
C THR A 142 -21.87 -1.17 -3.28
N SER A 143 -22.97 -0.48 -2.96
CA SER A 143 -23.33 -0.21 -1.55
C SER A 143 -23.79 -1.48 -0.87
N ALA A 144 -24.65 -2.25 -1.53
CA ALA A 144 -25.19 -3.50 -1.00
C ALA A 144 -24.10 -4.54 -0.69
N VAL A 145 -23.09 -4.67 -1.54
CA VAL A 145 -21.94 -5.59 -1.36
C VAL A 145 -20.99 -5.08 -0.27
N SER A 146 -20.83 -3.76 -0.11
CA SER A 146 -20.02 -3.19 0.98
C SER A 146 -20.64 -3.41 2.36
N ASP A 147 -21.96 -3.34 2.47
CA ASP A 147 -22.72 -3.57 3.71
C ASP A 147 -23.03 -5.05 3.96
N TRP A 148 -22.73 -5.92 2.99
CA TRP A 148 -23.05 -7.34 3.06
C TRP A 148 -22.16 -8.07 4.08
N ILE A 149 -22.79 -8.53 5.16
CA ILE A 149 -22.18 -9.42 6.15
C ILE A 149 -22.72 -10.84 5.88
N PRO A 150 -21.88 -11.84 5.54
CA PRO A 150 -22.35 -13.21 5.39
C PRO A 150 -22.78 -13.76 6.76
N ARG A 151 -24.08 -13.72 7.04
CA ARG A 151 -24.65 -14.11 8.34
C ARG A 151 -24.74 -15.63 8.55
N ASP A 152 -24.76 -16.42 7.47
CA ASP A 152 -25.06 -17.87 7.53
C ASP A 152 -23.86 -18.80 7.28
N VAL A 153 -22.63 -18.29 7.24
CA VAL A 153 -21.44 -19.12 7.00
C VAL A 153 -20.49 -19.04 8.18
N LYS A 154 -20.43 -20.09 9.01
CA LYS A 154 -19.33 -20.28 9.96
C LYS A 154 -18.02 -20.40 9.17
N CYS A 155 -17.17 -19.40 9.26
CA CYS A 155 -15.82 -19.46 8.68
C CYS A 155 -15.04 -20.62 9.32
N THR A 156 -14.55 -21.55 8.49
CA THR A 156 -13.69 -22.65 8.91
C THR A 156 -12.41 -22.12 9.56
N ALA A 157 -11.93 -22.80 10.61
CA ALA A 157 -10.68 -22.44 11.31
C ALA A 157 -9.53 -22.28 10.31
N GLY A 158 -8.95 -21.07 10.24
CA GLY A 158 -7.90 -20.70 9.29
C GLY A 158 -8.30 -19.63 8.26
N ARG A 159 -9.60 -19.37 8.05
CA ARG A 159 -10.05 -18.26 7.19
C ARG A 159 -9.86 -16.92 7.92
N PRO A 160 -9.37 -15.85 7.25
CA PRO A 160 -9.29 -14.53 7.87
C PRO A 160 -10.69 -14.09 8.30
N PRO A 161 -10.92 -13.72 9.58
CA PRO A 161 -12.24 -13.28 10.04
C PRO A 161 -12.67 -11.94 9.42
N SER A 162 -11.71 -11.15 8.93
CA SER A 162 -11.92 -9.73 8.73
C SER A 162 -12.51 -9.37 7.38
N GLY A 163 -13.78 -8.98 7.38
CA GLY A 163 -14.43 -8.30 6.27
C GLY A 163 -13.84 -6.92 5.98
N TRP A 164 -14.14 -6.36 4.80
CA TRP A 164 -13.66 -5.04 4.38
C TRP A 164 -14.07 -3.93 5.37
N SER A 165 -15.28 -4.02 5.90
CA SER A 165 -15.90 -3.13 6.89
C SER A 165 -15.27 -3.23 8.27
N GLU A 166 -14.70 -4.38 8.67
CA GLU A 166 -14.07 -4.56 9.98
C GLU A 166 -12.82 -3.69 10.19
N TYR A 167 -12.25 -3.19 9.10
CA TYR A 167 -11.17 -2.21 9.16
C TYR A 167 -11.61 -0.92 9.86
N PHE A 168 -12.88 -0.53 9.75
CA PHE A 168 -13.41 0.69 10.35
C PHE A 168 -13.92 0.48 11.78
N THR A 169 -14.22 -0.75 12.18
CA THR A 169 -14.70 -1.07 13.54
C THR A 169 -13.60 -1.34 14.55
N LYS A 170 -12.35 -1.56 14.11
CA LYS A 170 -11.18 -1.86 14.95
C LYS A 170 -10.24 -0.65 15.17
N SER A 171 -10.72 0.58 14.95
CA SER A 171 -9.94 1.80 15.15
C SER A 171 -9.79 2.19 16.62
#